data_AF-A0A6I1W254-F1
#
_entry.id   AF-A0A6I1W254-F1
#
_cell.length_a   1.000
_cell.length_b   1.000
_cell.length_c   1.000
_cell.angle_alpha   90.00
_cell.angle_beta   90.00
_cell.angle_gamma   90.00
#
_symmetry.space_group_name_H-M   'P 1'
#
loop_
_entity.id
_entity.type
_entity.pdbx_description
1 polymer ?
#
loop_
_entity_poly.entity_id
_entity_poly.type
_entity_poly.pdbx_seq_one_letter_code
_entity_poly.pdbx_strand_id
1 'polypeptide(L)'
;LGAVRLDSGEPEADVERVIEILQQWIAEDRKATPLKALQGMIWKQGYEAGELKGHVYPDAVEALKAWHEKGYDLYVYSSGSIQAQQLI
;
A
#
# COMPACT_ATOMS: atom_id res chain seq x y z
N LEU A 1 10.51 12.51 2.63
CA LEU A 1 11.82 12.14 2.03
C LEU A 1 12.94 11.95 3.07
N GLY A 2 12.98 12.72 4.17
CA GLY A 2 14.02 12.54 5.22
C GLY A 2 14.12 11.12 5.79
N ALA A 3 13.00 10.40 5.95
CA ALA A 3 13.03 9.01 6.39
C ALA A 3 13.69 8.06 5.37
N VAL A 4 13.57 8.33 4.07
CA VAL A 4 14.26 7.57 3.01
C VAL A 4 15.76 7.81 3.09
N ARG A 5 16.18 9.08 3.19
CA ARG A 5 17.58 9.49 3.33
C ARG A 5 18.27 8.83 4.53
N LEU A 6 17.56 8.75 5.66
CA LEU A 6 18.07 8.09 6.85
C LEU A 6 18.22 6.57 6.66
N ASP A 7 17.20 5.90 6.12
CA ASP A 7 17.18 4.43 5.93
C ASP A 7 18.08 3.96 4.77
N SER A 8 18.40 4.86 3.83
CA SER A 8 19.39 4.63 2.78
C SER A 8 20.82 4.93 3.22
N GLY A 9 21.02 5.61 4.35
CA GLY A 9 22.34 6.11 4.77
C GLY A 9 22.86 7.26 3.93
N GLU A 10 21.99 7.97 3.20
CA GLU A 10 22.34 9.10 2.32
C GLU A 10 21.63 10.39 2.79
N PRO A 11 22.06 11.01 3.90
CA PRO A 11 21.37 12.15 4.53
C PRO A 11 21.26 13.39 3.63
N GLU A 12 22.20 13.57 2.71
CA GLU A 12 22.29 14.73 1.80
C GLU A 12 21.76 14.42 0.38
N ALA A 13 21.16 13.24 0.15
CA ALA A 13 20.63 12.89 -1.16
C ALA A 13 19.58 13.91 -1.63
N ASP A 14 19.71 14.43 -2.85
CA ASP A 14 18.69 15.28 -3.44
C ASP A 14 17.41 14.49 -3.79
N VAL A 15 16.43 15.16 -4.40
CA VAL A 15 15.14 14.51 -4.71
C VAL A 15 15.31 13.42 -5.76
N GLU A 16 16.10 13.66 -6.81
CA GLU A 16 16.34 12.69 -7.87
C GLU A 16 17.01 11.43 -7.32
N ARG A 17 18.03 11.59 -6.47
CA ARG A 17 18.69 10.47 -5.81
C ARG A 17 17.73 9.69 -4.91
N VAL A 18 16.85 10.37 -4.18
CA VAL A 18 15.83 9.71 -3.36
C VAL A 18 14.83 8.92 -4.22
N ILE A 19 14.48 9.42 -5.41
CA ILE A 19 13.62 8.71 -6.36
C ILE A 19 14.31 7.44 -6.87
N GLU A 20 15.59 7.50 -7.23
CA GLU A 20 16.38 6.33 -7.63
C GLU A 20 16.42 5.26 -6.53
N ILE A 21 16.68 5.68 -5.29
CA ILE A 21 16.70 4.79 -4.12
C ILE A 21 15.36 4.07 -3.95
N LEU A 22 14.24 4.81 -4.04
CA LEU A 22 12.91 4.24 -3.92
C LEU A 22 12.61 3.24 -5.04
N GLN A 23 13.00 3.55 -6.28
CA GLN A 23 12.83 2.65 -7.42
C GLN A 23 13.68 1.38 -7.26
N GLN A 24 14.92 1.51 -6.79
CA GLN A 24 15.78 0.36 -6.49
C GLN A 24 15.16 -0.54 -5.42
N TRP A 25 14.66 0.04 -4.32
CA TRP A 25 14.00 -0.73 -3.27
C TRP A 25 12.75 -1.46 -3.76
N ILE A 26 11.99 -0.88 -4.70
CA ILE A 26 10.88 -1.56 -5.37
C ILE A 26 11.40 -2.75 -6.18
N ALA A 27 12.43 -2.56 -7.00
CA ALA A 27 13.01 -3.61 -7.83
C ALA A 27 13.58 -4.78 -7.01
N GLU A 28 14.11 -4.50 -5.83
CA GLU A 28 14.65 -5.48 -4.88
C GLU A 28 13.58 -6.14 -3.99
N ASP A 29 12.31 -5.74 -4.12
CA ASP A 29 11.23 -6.09 -3.19
C ASP A 29 11.58 -5.81 -1.71
N ARG A 30 12.40 -4.77 -1.47
CA ARG A 30 12.85 -4.38 -0.14
C ARG A 30 11.65 -3.89 0.68
N LYS A 31 11.46 -4.49 1.86
CA LYS A 31 10.38 -4.12 2.79
C LYS A 31 10.72 -2.88 3.62
N ALA A 32 11.15 -1.80 2.98
CA ALA A 32 11.51 -0.55 3.64
C ALA A 32 10.25 0.20 4.14
N THR A 33 10.22 0.53 5.43
CA THR A 33 9.13 1.28 6.06
C THR A 33 8.82 2.61 5.37
N PRO A 34 9.81 3.48 5.05
CA PRO A 34 9.52 4.76 4.39
C PRO A 34 8.98 4.60 2.96
N LEU A 35 9.39 3.54 2.24
CA LEU A 35 8.81 3.21 0.93
C LEU A 35 7.33 2.82 1.08
N LYS A 36 7.02 1.89 2.00
CA LYS A 36 5.65 1.46 2.27
C LYS A 36 4.74 2.63 2.66
N ALA A 37 5.24 3.55 3.48
CA ALA A 37 4.49 4.73 3.88
C ALA A 37 4.16 5.64 2.68
N LEU A 38 5.15 5.91 1.82
CA LEU A 38 4.94 6.72 0.61
C LEU A 38 3.96 6.05 -0.37
N GLN A 39 4.11 4.74 -0.60
CA GLN A 39 3.18 3.98 -1.43
C GLN A 39 1.74 4.07 -0.91
N GLY A 40 1.55 3.96 0.41
CA GLY A 40 0.24 4.12 1.04
C GLY A 40 -0.40 5.50 0.80
N MET A 41 0.40 6.57 0.88
CA MET A 41 -0.07 7.93 0.59
C MET A 41 -0.46 8.11 -0.88
N ILE A 42 0.35 7.60 -1.81
CA ILE A 42 0.07 7.66 -3.26
C ILE A 42 -1.20 6.89 -3.59
N TRP A 43 -1.34 5.66 -3.07
CA TRP A 43 -2.55 4.87 -3.29
C TRP A 43 -3.78 5.55 -2.73
N LYS A 44 -3.72 6.06 -1.50
CA LYS A 44 -4.83 6.81 -0.90
C LYS A 44 -5.33 7.91 -1.83
N GLN A 45 -4.43 8.72 -2.36
CA GLN A 45 -4.79 9.78 -3.30
C GLN A 45 -5.44 9.23 -4.57
N GLY A 46 -4.88 8.19 -5.18
CA GLY A 46 -5.44 7.58 -6.39
C GLY A 46 -6.82 6.95 -6.19
N TYR A 47 -7.07 6.34 -5.02
CA TYR A 47 -8.38 5.79 -4.66
C TYR A 47 -9.41 6.89 -4.38
N GLU A 48 -9.04 7.91 -3.61
CA GLU A 48 -9.91 9.07 -3.32
C GLU A 48 -10.28 9.85 -4.59
N ALA A 49 -9.36 9.92 -5.57
CA ALA A 49 -9.60 10.52 -6.89
C ALA A 49 -10.38 9.60 -7.84
N GLY A 50 -10.57 8.32 -7.51
CA GLY A 50 -11.21 7.32 -8.37
C GLY A 50 -10.36 6.85 -9.56
N GLU A 51 -9.08 7.23 -9.61
CA GLU A 51 -8.09 6.82 -10.60
C GLU A 51 -7.64 5.37 -10.38
N LEU A 52 -7.61 4.94 -9.12
CA LEU A 52 -7.38 3.56 -8.71
C LEU A 52 -8.69 2.93 -8.26
N LYS A 53 -8.93 1.69 -8.70
CA LYS A 53 -10.06 0.87 -8.28
C LYS A 53 -9.56 -0.51 -7.93
N GLY A 54 -9.87 -0.95 -6.71
CA GLY A 54 -9.56 -2.28 -6.25
C GLY A 54 -10.46 -3.26 -6.99
N HIS A 55 -9.88 -4.33 -7.51
CA HIS A 55 -10.69 -5.40 -8.10
C HIS A 55 -10.99 -6.44 -7.03
N VAL A 56 -12.28 -6.70 -6.82
CA VAL A 56 -12.77 -7.83 -6.03
C VAL A 56 -13.57 -8.72 -6.95
N TYR A 57 -13.27 -10.02 -6.93
CA TYR A 57 -14.00 -10.99 -7.73
C TYR A 57 -15.47 -11.07 -7.29
N PRO A 58 -16.44 -11.15 -8.22
CA PRO A 58 -17.87 -11.15 -7.87
C PRO A 58 -18.27 -12.25 -6.89
N ASP A 59 -17.73 -13.46 -7.04
CA ASP A 59 -17.97 -14.60 -6.16
C ASP A 59 -17.45 -14.36 -4.73
N ALA A 60 -16.32 -13.66 -4.59
CA ALA A 60 -15.83 -13.25 -3.27
C ALA A 60 -16.80 -12.27 -2.59
N VAL A 61 -17.36 -11.31 -3.35
CA VAL A 61 -18.37 -10.37 -2.84
C VAL A 61 -19.63 -11.10 -2.39
N GLU A 62 -20.12 -12.05 -3.20
CA GLU A 62 -21.29 -12.86 -2.89
C GLU A 62 -21.09 -13.71 -1.63
N ALA A 63 -19.94 -14.38 -1.51
CA ALA A 63 -19.61 -15.21 -0.36
C ALA A 63 -19.49 -14.37 0.93
N LEU A 64 -18.78 -13.24 0.89
CA LEU A 64 -18.62 -12.37 2.06
C LEU A 64 -19.97 -11.85 2.57
N LYS A 65 -20.87 -11.44 1.67
CA LYS A 65 -22.24 -11.04 2.03
C LYS A 65 -23.00 -12.18 2.71
N ALA A 66 -22.99 -13.37 2.12
CA ALA A 66 -23.69 -14.54 2.65
C ALA A 66 -23.15 -14.98 4.02
N TRP A 67 -21.85 -14.84 4.27
CA TRP A 67 -21.26 -15.14 5.58
C TRP A 67 -21.62 -14.08 6.63
N HIS A 68 -21.61 -12.81 6.25
CA HIS A 68 -22.04 -11.74 7.16
C HIS A 68 -23.51 -11.90 7.59
N GLU A 69 -24.40 -12.24 6.65
CA GLU A 69 -25.82 -12.52 6.94
C GLU A 69 -26.03 -13.73 7.87
N LYS A 70 -25.08 -14.67 7.89
CA LYS A 70 -25.08 -15.81 8.82
C LYS A 70 -24.50 -15.48 10.20
N GLY A 71 -24.06 -14.24 10.42
CA GLY A 71 -23.51 -13.77 11.70
C GLY A 71 -22.03 -14.08 11.90
N TYR A 72 -21.26 -14.36 10.84
CA TYR A 72 -19.82 -14.51 10.96
C TYR A 72 -19.10 -13.16 11.00
N ASP A 73 -18.12 -13.04 11.88
CA ASP A 73 -17.16 -11.94 11.85
C ASP A 73 -16.18 -12.12 10.70
N LEU A 74 -15.96 -11.05 9.92
CA LEU A 74 -15.11 -11.05 8.74
C LEU A 74 -13.85 -10.22 9.01
N TYR A 75 -12.68 -10.78 8.68
CA TYR A 75 -11.39 -10.12 8.84
C TYR A 75 -10.55 -10.30 7.57
N VAL A 76 -9.72 -9.30 7.28
CA VAL A 76 -8.74 -9.34 6.18
C VAL A 76 -7.34 -9.51 6.77
N TYR A 77 -6.57 -10.45 6.22
CA TYR A 77 -5.17 -10.65 6.56
C TYR A 77 -4.31 -10.58 5.29
N SER A 78 -3.44 -9.58 5.21
CA SER A 78 -2.57 -9.34 4.07
C SER A 78 -1.27 -8.65 4.51
N SER A 79 -0.22 -8.78 3.70
CA SER A 79 1.06 -8.09 3.90
C SER A 79 1.02 -6.60 3.53
N GLY A 80 -0.07 -6.17 2.88
CA GLY A 80 -0.37 -4.76 2.59
C GLY A 80 -0.72 -3.98 3.85
N SER A 81 -0.51 -2.66 3.83
CA SER A 81 -0.88 -1.80 4.97
C SER A 81 -2.40 -1.78 5.18
N ILE A 82 -2.85 -1.57 6.42
CA ILE A 82 -4.29 -1.43 6.74
C ILE A 82 -4.93 -0.34 5.88
N GLN A 83 -4.21 0.78 5.70
CA GLN A 83 -4.65 1.87 4.84
C GLN A 83 -4.90 1.40 3.40
N ALA A 84 -4.00 0.59 2.82
CA ALA A 84 -4.21 0.06 1.47
C ALA A 84 -5.39 -0.91 1.40
N GLN A 85 -5.62 -1.70 2.45
CA GLN A 85 -6.72 -2.67 2.51
C GLN A 85 -8.10 -1.99 2.60
N GLN A 86 -8.21 -0.87 3.31
CA GLN A 86 -9.47 -0.12 3.47
C GLN A 86 -9.91 0.64 2.23
N LEU A 87 -9.04 0.75 1.21
CA LEU A 87 -9.32 1.51 -0.02
C LEU A 87 -9.87 0.65 -1.16
N ILE A 88 -9.90 -0.68 -0.98
CA ILE A 88 -10.45 -1.67 -1.91
C ILE A 88 -11.89 -1.98 -1.52
#